data_AF-A0A8T2WXQ6-F1
#
_entry.id   AF-A0A8T2WXQ6-F1
#
_cell.length_a   1.000
_cell.length_b   1.000
_cell.length_c   1.000
_cell.angle_alpha   90.00
_cell.angle_beta   90.00
_cell.angle_gamma   90.00
#
_symmetry.space_group_name_H-M   'P 1'
#
loop_
_entity.id
_entity.type
_entity.pdbx_description
1 polymer ?
#
loop_
_entity_poly.entity_id
_entity_poly.type
_entity_poly.pdbx_seq_one_letter_code
_entity_poly.pdbx_strand_id
1 'polypeptide(L)'
;MIPWFDDDSPPAMLRLREKMETVLSLLTDSLGSIGCFLAQFWARDESGFALKNQPHPHLCVPNSTLLEYRQLAGQKGLSGPDILARVWQNGFPEWTSNVSYYRPDEYSDLSDAISCGARGIIAFPVFDSDQTDCCCAVLELVTMEEKQDFDLESEKVVQALQRQVPEQHSRTSHLDQRSMQKNPVLHDQMHALPKSTQACYNKLNLKSILES
;
A
#
# COMPACT_ATOMS: atom_id res chain seq x y z
N MET A 1 -18.58 -3.42 -21.96
CA MET A 1 -19.11 -2.69 -20.80
C MET A 1 -19.05 -3.68 -19.65
N ILE A 2 -18.05 -3.56 -18.76
CA ILE A 2 -17.85 -4.51 -17.65
C ILE A 2 -18.70 -4.03 -16.47
N PRO A 3 -19.49 -4.92 -15.84
CA PRO A 3 -20.53 -4.55 -14.89
C PRO A 3 -19.91 -4.33 -13.51
N TRP A 4 -19.73 -3.07 -13.12
CA TRP A 4 -19.35 -2.67 -11.76
C TRP A 4 -20.23 -1.52 -11.24
N PHE A 5 -21.28 -1.16 -11.97
CA PHE A 5 -22.20 -0.09 -11.59
C PHE A 5 -23.59 -0.65 -11.35
N ASP A 6 -23.72 -1.41 -10.28
CA ASP A 6 -25.00 -1.56 -9.62
C ASP A 6 -25.04 -0.57 -8.45
N ASP A 7 -26.11 0.23 -8.41
CA ASP A 7 -26.48 1.20 -7.36
C ASP A 7 -26.57 0.52 -5.95
N ASP A 8 -26.57 -0.82 -5.91
CA ASP A 8 -26.67 -1.67 -4.73
C ASP A 8 -25.32 -2.00 -4.03
N SER A 9 -24.24 -1.30 -4.37
CA SER A 9 -22.94 -1.47 -3.68
C SER A 9 -23.09 -1.18 -2.18
N PRO A 10 -22.60 -2.05 -1.27
CA PRO A 10 -22.71 -1.80 0.17
C PRO A 10 -22.16 -0.43 0.56
N PRO A 11 -22.80 0.32 1.48
CA PRO A 11 -22.40 1.68 1.84
C PRO A 11 -20.93 1.85 2.22
N ALA A 12 -20.32 0.82 2.84
CA ALA A 12 -18.90 0.82 3.18
C ALA A 12 -17.98 0.83 1.94
N MET A 13 -18.36 0.14 0.87
CA MET A 13 -17.59 0.08 -0.36
C MET A 13 -17.66 1.41 -1.13
N LEU A 14 -18.82 2.08 -1.10
CA LEU A 14 -18.98 3.42 -1.68
C LEU A 14 -18.10 4.45 -0.95
N ARG A 15 -18.10 4.45 0.38
CA ARG A 15 -17.24 5.34 1.18
C ARG A 15 -15.75 5.07 0.98
N LEU A 16 -15.36 3.80 0.87
CA LEU A 16 -13.98 3.42 0.55
C LEU A 16 -13.59 3.98 -0.82
N ARG A 17 -14.46 3.84 -1.82
CA ARG A 17 -14.24 4.38 -3.15
C ARG A 17 -14.08 5.90 -3.15
N GLU A 18 -14.94 6.64 -2.45
CA GLU A 18 -14.84 8.11 -2.33
C GLU A 18 -13.48 8.53 -1.74
N LYS A 19 -12.99 7.81 -0.72
CA LYS A 19 -11.65 8.04 -0.16
C LYS A 19 -10.56 7.76 -1.19
N MET A 20 -10.65 6.64 -1.90
CA MET A 20 -9.68 6.29 -2.94
C MET A 20 -9.64 7.36 -4.04
N GLU A 21 -10.81 7.82 -4.51
CA GLU A 21 -10.92 8.90 -5.50
C GLU A 21 -10.33 10.22 -4.98
N THR A 22 -10.58 10.56 -3.72
CA THR A 22 -9.99 11.75 -3.07
C THR A 22 -8.47 11.67 -3.01
N VAL A 23 -7.91 10.50 -2.65
CA VAL A 23 -6.46 10.29 -2.63
C VAL A 23 -5.86 10.48 -4.02
N LEU A 24 -6.45 9.86 -5.05
CA LEU A 24 -5.95 10.00 -6.42
C LEU A 24 -6.04 11.43 -6.92
N SER A 25 -7.08 12.18 -6.56
CA SER A 25 -7.21 13.61 -6.88
C SER A 25 -6.04 14.41 -6.32
N LEU A 26 -5.74 14.28 -5.02
CA LEU A 26 -4.64 15.02 -4.39
C LEU A 26 -3.26 14.61 -4.92
N LEU A 27 -3.06 13.33 -5.23
CA LEU A 27 -1.83 12.84 -5.84
C LEU A 27 -1.68 13.38 -7.27
N THR A 28 -2.76 13.45 -8.05
CA THR A 28 -2.73 14.02 -9.40
C THR A 28 -2.33 15.50 -9.36
N ASP A 29 -2.96 16.28 -8.48
CA ASP A 29 -2.72 17.71 -8.35
C ASP A 29 -1.29 18.03 -7.91
N SER A 30 -0.71 17.17 -7.07
CA SER A 30 0.60 17.41 -6.45
C SER A 30 1.76 16.77 -7.21
N LEU A 31 1.55 15.58 -7.80
CA LEU A 31 2.61 14.76 -8.38
C LEU A 31 2.51 14.65 -9.90
N GLY A 32 1.41 15.10 -10.52
CA GLY A 32 1.16 14.95 -11.95
C GLY A 32 2.23 15.56 -12.87
N SER A 33 3.08 16.44 -12.35
CA SER A 33 4.21 17.05 -13.05
C SER A 33 5.59 16.52 -12.63
N ILE A 34 5.67 15.69 -11.58
CA ILE A 34 6.92 15.29 -10.91
C ILE A 34 7.52 14.01 -11.52
N GLY A 35 6.77 13.28 -12.36
CA GLY A 35 7.30 12.14 -13.10
C GLY A 35 6.25 11.09 -13.46
N CYS A 36 6.70 9.93 -13.92
CA CYS A 36 5.84 8.79 -14.22
C CYS A 36 5.59 7.97 -12.95
N PHE A 37 4.32 7.85 -12.57
CA PHE A 37 3.92 7.02 -11.44
C PHE A 37 2.58 6.31 -11.70
N LEU A 38 2.40 5.21 -10.97
CA LEU A 38 1.19 4.40 -10.92
C LEU A 38 0.69 4.40 -9.48
N ALA A 39 -0.59 4.69 -9.30
CA ALA A 39 -1.31 4.50 -8.04
C ALA A 39 -2.43 3.48 -8.26
N GLN A 40 -2.45 2.43 -7.45
CA GLN A 40 -3.45 1.38 -7.53
C GLN A 40 -3.84 0.84 -6.17
N PHE A 41 -5.06 0.35 -6.06
CA PHE A 41 -5.60 -0.14 -4.80
C PHE A 41 -5.71 -1.65 -4.80
N TRP A 42 -5.52 -2.24 -3.62
CA TRP A 42 -5.63 -3.65 -3.36
C TRP A 42 -6.62 -3.86 -2.23
N ALA A 43 -7.59 -4.74 -2.40
CA ALA A 43 -8.56 -5.09 -1.37
C ALA A 43 -8.74 -6.60 -1.31
N ARG A 44 -9.38 -7.10 -0.26
CA ARG A 44 -9.67 -8.54 -0.14
C ARG A 44 -10.48 -9.03 -1.33
N ASP A 45 -10.11 -10.21 -1.82
CA ASP A 45 -10.90 -10.95 -2.78
C ASP A 45 -12.19 -11.51 -2.13
N GLU A 46 -13.05 -12.12 -2.95
CA GLU A 46 -14.31 -12.72 -2.50
C GLU A 46 -14.10 -13.82 -1.44
N SER A 47 -12.94 -14.49 -1.47
CA SER A 47 -12.58 -15.50 -0.47
C SER A 47 -12.16 -14.88 0.87
N GLY A 48 -11.72 -13.62 0.86
CA GLY A 48 -11.25 -12.88 2.03
C GLY A 48 -9.84 -13.25 2.47
N PHE A 49 -9.13 -14.12 1.74
CA PHE A 49 -7.81 -14.63 2.12
C PHE A 49 -6.65 -13.95 1.39
N ALA A 50 -6.89 -13.44 0.19
CA ALA A 50 -5.86 -12.80 -0.64
C ALA A 50 -6.20 -11.34 -0.93
N LEU A 51 -5.17 -10.55 -1.23
CA LEU A 51 -5.38 -9.23 -1.81
C LEU A 51 -5.48 -9.33 -3.32
N LYS A 52 -6.44 -8.60 -3.88
CA LYS A 52 -6.67 -8.48 -5.32
C LYS A 52 -6.62 -7.01 -5.72
N ASN A 53 -5.89 -6.75 -6.80
CA ASN A 53 -5.82 -5.43 -7.41
C ASN A 53 -7.22 -4.99 -7.86
N GLN A 54 -7.63 -3.80 -7.44
CA GLN A 54 -8.93 -3.23 -7.77
C GLN A 54 -8.88 -2.62 -9.16
N PRO A 55 -9.85 -2.94 -10.04
CA PRO A 55 -9.84 -2.43 -11.41
C PRO A 55 -9.95 -0.90 -11.45
N HIS A 56 -10.69 -0.31 -10.50
CA HIS A 56 -10.87 1.13 -10.32
C HIS A 56 -11.05 1.46 -8.83
N PRO A 57 -10.75 2.71 -8.41
CA PRO A 57 -10.06 3.73 -9.21
C PRO A 57 -8.54 3.42 -9.30
N HIS A 58 -7.86 3.97 -10.30
CA HIS A 58 -6.39 3.92 -10.40
C HIS A 58 -5.91 5.18 -11.12
N LEU A 59 -4.66 5.57 -10.89
CA LEU A 59 -4.02 6.71 -11.55
C LEU A 59 -2.74 6.23 -12.21
N CYS A 60 -2.60 6.46 -13.50
CA CYS A 60 -1.40 6.12 -14.25
C CYS A 60 -1.00 7.34 -15.07
N VAL A 61 0.05 8.03 -14.64
CA VAL A 61 0.59 9.18 -15.38
C VAL A 61 1.41 8.63 -16.55
N PRO A 62 1.18 9.11 -17.79
CA PRO A 62 1.35 8.28 -18.99
C PRO A 62 2.80 7.82 -19.20
N ASN A 63 3.00 6.53 -18.94
CA ASN A 63 4.11 5.71 -19.40
C ASN A 63 3.55 4.32 -19.75
N SER A 64 3.83 3.84 -20.98
CA SER A 64 3.26 2.58 -21.48
C SER A 64 3.66 1.35 -20.65
N THR A 65 4.81 1.35 -20.00
CA THR A 65 5.28 0.19 -19.23
C THR A 65 4.70 0.12 -17.81
N LEU A 66 4.29 1.24 -17.19
CA LEU A 66 3.53 1.19 -15.93
C LEU A 66 2.13 0.61 -16.11
N LEU A 67 1.51 0.88 -17.27
CA LEU A 67 0.24 0.28 -17.62
C LEU A 67 0.37 -1.23 -17.81
N GLU A 68 1.47 -1.68 -18.44
CA GLU A 68 1.80 -3.10 -18.55
C GLU A 68 2.03 -3.74 -17.18
N TYR A 69 2.81 -3.10 -16.30
CA TYR A 69 3.00 -3.57 -14.92
C TYR A 69 1.67 -3.77 -14.19
N ARG A 70 0.75 -2.79 -14.27
CA ARG A 70 -0.60 -2.93 -13.70
C ARG A 70 -1.35 -4.15 -14.24
N GLN A 71 -1.27 -4.41 -15.55
CA GLN A 71 -1.94 -5.55 -16.16
C GLN A 71 -1.34 -6.89 -15.70
N LEU A 72 -0.03 -6.96 -15.50
CA LEU A 72 0.66 -8.14 -15.00
C LEU A 72 0.37 -8.39 -13.52
N ALA A 73 0.51 -7.36 -12.68
CA ALA A 73 0.22 -7.42 -11.25
C ALA A 73 -1.26 -7.75 -10.98
N GLY A 74 -2.19 -7.19 -11.76
CA GLY A 74 -3.62 -7.43 -11.61
C GLY A 74 -4.09 -8.85 -11.95
N GLN A 75 -3.27 -9.66 -12.62
CA GLN A 75 -3.58 -11.07 -12.91
C GLN A 75 -3.28 -12.00 -11.74
N LYS A 76 -2.54 -11.52 -10.72
CA LYS A 76 -2.11 -12.32 -9.59
C LYS A 76 -2.82 -11.87 -8.32
N GLY A 77 -3.29 -12.84 -7.53
CA GLY A 77 -3.67 -12.59 -6.14
C GLY A 77 -2.40 -12.57 -5.28
N LEU A 78 -2.32 -11.64 -4.34
CA LEU A 78 -1.18 -11.59 -3.42
C LEU A 78 -1.48 -12.47 -2.21
N SER A 79 -0.56 -13.39 -1.95
CA SER A 79 -0.56 -14.26 -0.77
C SER A 79 0.87 -14.41 -0.26
N GLY A 80 1.03 -14.67 1.04
CA GLY A 80 2.34 -14.78 1.67
C GLY A 80 2.93 -13.45 2.15
N PRO A 81 4.24 -13.38 2.42
CA PRO A 81 4.88 -12.24 3.06
C PRO A 81 5.16 -11.10 2.07
N ASP A 82 4.25 -10.81 1.15
CA ASP A 82 4.36 -9.72 0.17
C ASP A 82 4.30 -8.33 0.86
N ILE A 83 4.98 -7.31 0.31
CA ILE A 83 4.94 -5.93 0.82
C ILE A 83 3.51 -5.43 1.06
N LEU A 84 2.59 -5.70 0.14
CA LEU A 84 1.21 -5.23 0.25
C LEU A 84 0.45 -6.02 1.33
N ALA A 85 0.76 -7.31 1.48
CA ALA A 85 0.22 -8.13 2.56
C ALA A 85 0.73 -7.66 3.93
N ARG A 86 2.01 -7.29 4.06
CA ARG A 86 2.59 -6.74 5.30
C ARG A 86 1.94 -5.41 5.67
N VAL A 87 1.78 -4.49 4.72
CA VAL A 87 1.11 -3.20 4.96
C VAL A 87 -0.34 -3.40 5.39
N TRP A 88 -1.07 -4.32 4.73
CA TRP A 88 -2.42 -4.67 5.14
C TRP A 88 -2.47 -5.20 6.57
N GLN A 89 -1.60 -6.15 6.91
CA GLN A 89 -1.61 -6.85 8.21
C GLN A 89 -1.16 -5.95 9.35
N ASN A 90 -0.12 -5.15 9.13
CA ASN A 90 0.50 -4.33 10.16
C ASN A 90 -0.20 -2.98 10.32
N GLY A 91 -0.84 -2.47 9.26
CA GLY A 91 -1.50 -1.17 9.29
C GLY A 91 -0.50 0.01 9.29
N PHE A 92 0.72 -0.20 8.80
CA PHE A 92 1.74 0.84 8.63
C PHE A 92 2.18 0.94 7.17
N PRO A 93 2.51 2.16 6.69
CA PRO A 93 3.13 2.31 5.38
C PRO A 93 4.48 1.59 5.31
N GLU A 94 4.82 1.06 4.14
CA GLU A 94 6.12 0.45 3.85
C GLU A 94 6.64 0.98 2.50
N TRP A 95 7.95 1.29 2.41
CA TRP A 95 8.52 1.85 1.19
C TRP A 95 9.99 1.45 0.96
N THR A 96 10.40 1.55 -0.31
CA THR A 96 11.80 1.44 -0.75
C THR A 96 12.08 2.44 -1.86
N SER A 97 13.29 3.00 -1.90
CA SER A 97 13.72 3.89 -2.99
C SER A 97 13.94 3.11 -4.30
N ASN A 98 14.31 1.83 -4.20
CA ASN A 98 14.48 0.93 -5.33
C ASN A 98 13.90 -0.48 -5.01
N VAL A 99 13.02 -1.00 -5.87
CA VAL A 99 12.42 -2.33 -5.77
C VAL A 99 13.46 -3.44 -5.78
N SER A 100 14.62 -3.24 -6.42
CA SER A 100 15.72 -4.22 -6.47
C SER A 100 16.33 -4.54 -5.10
N TYR A 101 16.02 -3.76 -4.07
CA TYR A 101 16.40 -4.09 -2.72
C TYR A 101 15.56 -5.24 -2.14
N TYR A 102 14.34 -5.49 -2.66
CA TYR A 102 13.51 -6.64 -2.26
C TYR A 102 14.03 -7.95 -2.80
N ARG A 103 13.79 -9.00 -2.02
CA ARG A 103 13.92 -10.38 -2.48
C ARG A 103 12.60 -10.84 -3.13
N PRO A 104 12.64 -11.83 -4.04
CA PRO A 104 11.42 -12.36 -4.66
C PRO A 104 10.38 -12.90 -3.67
N ASP A 105 10.80 -13.33 -2.48
CA ASP A 105 9.89 -13.77 -1.41
C ASP A 105 9.25 -12.60 -0.64
N GLU A 106 9.81 -11.39 -0.71
CA GLU A 106 9.28 -10.19 -0.04
C GLU A 106 8.35 -9.34 -0.92
N TYR A 107 8.41 -9.53 -2.24
CA TYR A 107 7.63 -8.81 -3.24
C TYR A 107 7.38 -9.70 -4.47
N SER A 108 6.15 -10.20 -4.57
CA SER A 108 5.74 -11.24 -5.51
C SER A 108 5.83 -10.79 -6.97
N ASP A 109 5.65 -9.50 -7.22
CA ASP A 109 5.71 -8.87 -8.54
C ASP A 109 7.07 -8.23 -8.84
N LEU A 110 8.10 -8.51 -8.04
CA LEU A 110 9.42 -7.90 -8.19
C LEU A 110 9.99 -8.00 -9.60
N SER A 111 9.90 -9.18 -10.24
CA SER A 111 10.42 -9.38 -11.59
C SER A 111 9.71 -8.48 -12.60
N ASP A 112 8.37 -8.47 -12.56
CA ASP A 112 7.56 -7.68 -13.48
C ASP A 112 7.75 -6.17 -13.23
N ALA A 113 7.83 -5.76 -11.96
CA ALA A 113 8.13 -4.39 -11.57
C ALA A 113 9.45 -3.90 -12.17
N ILE A 114 10.54 -4.68 -12.01
CA ILE A 114 11.85 -4.34 -12.57
C ILE A 114 11.80 -4.28 -14.09
N SER A 115 11.19 -5.29 -14.74
CA SER A 115 11.09 -5.37 -16.21
C SER A 115 10.29 -4.21 -16.81
N CYS A 116 9.25 -3.76 -16.12
CA CYS A 116 8.44 -2.61 -16.53
C CYS A 116 9.07 -1.25 -16.15
N GLY A 117 10.24 -1.24 -15.51
CA GLY A 117 11.00 -0.03 -15.21
C GLY A 117 10.72 0.58 -13.84
N ALA A 118 9.94 -0.06 -12.97
CA ALA A 118 9.70 0.42 -11.62
C ALA A 118 11.03 0.58 -10.86
N ARG A 119 11.09 1.63 -10.03
CA ARG A 119 12.20 1.93 -9.15
C ARG A 119 11.67 2.11 -7.73
N GLY A 120 10.98 3.19 -7.42
CA GLY A 120 10.42 3.37 -6.08
C GLY A 120 9.07 2.68 -5.91
N ILE A 121 8.80 2.23 -4.69
CA ILE A 121 7.46 1.80 -4.26
C ILE A 121 7.19 2.26 -2.83
N ILE A 122 6.00 2.77 -2.59
CA ILE A 122 5.42 2.97 -1.25
C ILE A 122 4.01 2.40 -1.23
N ALA A 123 3.67 1.69 -0.16
CA ALA A 123 2.34 1.16 0.07
C ALA A 123 1.76 1.72 1.37
N PHE A 124 0.50 2.17 1.31
CA PHE A 124 -0.23 2.77 2.43
C PHE A 124 -1.43 1.93 2.83
N PRO A 125 -1.69 1.74 4.14
CA PRO A 125 -2.92 1.16 4.62
C PRO A 125 -4.07 2.17 4.48
N VAL A 126 -5.20 1.70 3.96
CA VAL A 126 -6.46 2.44 3.88
C VAL A 126 -7.43 1.83 4.87
N PHE A 127 -8.03 2.68 5.69
CA PHE A 127 -8.92 2.26 6.76
C PHE A 127 -10.33 2.83 6.55
N ASP A 128 -11.36 2.08 6.91
CA ASP A 128 -12.74 2.57 6.91
C ASP A 128 -13.00 3.37 8.20
N SER A 129 -13.63 4.54 8.12
CA SER A 129 -13.81 5.45 9.28
C SER A 129 -14.63 4.81 10.41
N ASP A 130 -15.46 3.84 10.06
CA ASP A 130 -16.33 3.13 11.00
C ASP A 130 -15.64 1.91 11.62
N GLN A 131 -14.54 1.44 11.01
CA GLN A 131 -13.69 0.36 11.49
C GLN A 131 -12.32 0.93 11.85
N THR A 132 -12.17 1.37 13.09
CA THR A 132 -10.98 2.11 13.52
C THR A 132 -9.69 1.27 13.57
N ASP A 133 -9.80 -0.07 13.58
CA ASP A 133 -8.67 -0.95 13.93
C ASP A 133 -8.21 -1.92 12.82
N CYS A 134 -8.89 -1.98 11.67
CA CYS A 134 -8.56 -2.93 10.60
C CYS A 134 -8.37 -2.24 9.25
N CYS A 135 -7.24 -2.50 8.60
CA CYS A 135 -6.98 -2.12 7.21
C CYS A 135 -8.04 -2.76 6.30
N CYS A 136 -8.64 -1.97 5.41
CA CYS A 136 -9.68 -2.42 4.48
C CYS A 136 -9.25 -2.34 3.00
N ALA A 137 -8.17 -1.62 2.69
CA ALA A 137 -7.49 -1.63 1.40
C ALA A 137 -6.02 -1.22 1.57
N VAL A 138 -5.18 -1.51 0.58
CA VAL A 138 -3.82 -0.98 0.48
C VAL A 138 -3.72 -0.14 -0.78
N LEU A 139 -3.17 1.08 -0.65
CA LEU A 139 -2.79 1.91 -1.79
C LEU A 139 -1.32 1.65 -2.10
N GLU A 140 -1.03 1.13 -3.28
CA GLU A 140 0.32 1.01 -3.82
C GLU A 140 0.62 2.21 -4.74
N LEU A 141 1.72 2.91 -4.49
CA LEU A 141 2.31 3.90 -5.39
C LEU A 141 3.65 3.38 -5.91
N VAL A 142 3.82 3.38 -7.23
CA VAL A 142 5.03 2.93 -7.93
C VAL A 142 5.58 4.08 -8.77
N THR A 143 6.89 4.30 -8.71
CA THR A 143 7.60 5.33 -9.48
C THR A 143 8.63 4.71 -10.42
N MET A 144 8.92 5.38 -11.53
CA MET A 144 9.95 4.96 -12.49
C MET A 144 11.35 5.46 -12.16
N GLU A 145 11.46 6.37 -11.20
CA GLU A 145 12.73 6.93 -10.74
C GLU A 145 12.95 6.55 -9.27
N GLU A 146 14.22 6.36 -8.91
CA GLU A 146 14.57 6.23 -7.50
C GLU A 146 14.24 7.53 -6.77
N LYS A 147 13.61 7.40 -5.61
CA LYS A 147 13.29 8.53 -4.76
C LYS A 147 14.14 8.52 -3.51
N GLN A 148 14.57 9.69 -3.09
CA GLN A 148 15.27 9.85 -1.80
C GLN A 148 14.33 9.56 -0.62
N ASP A 149 13.07 9.95 -0.74
CA ASP A 149 11.99 9.78 0.24
C ASP A 149 10.61 9.80 -0.47
N PHE A 150 9.55 9.53 0.30
CA PHE A 150 8.15 9.62 -0.14
C PHE A 150 7.34 10.57 0.75
N ASP A 151 7.98 11.62 1.26
CA ASP A 151 7.36 12.49 2.27
C ASP A 151 6.18 13.27 1.69
N LEU A 152 6.33 13.77 0.46
CA LEU A 152 5.26 14.48 -0.24
C LEU A 152 4.05 13.57 -0.50
N GLU A 153 4.27 12.36 -1.02
CA GLU A 153 3.24 11.35 -1.22
C GLU A 153 2.51 11.05 0.09
N SER A 154 3.29 10.86 1.17
CA SER A 154 2.78 10.55 2.49
C SER A 154 1.89 11.67 3.02
N GLU A 155 2.32 12.93 2.89
CA GLU A 155 1.53 14.10 3.29
C GLU A 155 0.18 14.14 2.54
N LYS A 156 0.18 13.91 1.22
CA LYS A 156 -1.05 13.93 0.41
C LYS A 156 -1.99 12.78 0.74
N VAL A 157 -1.46 11.58 0.95
CA VAL A 157 -2.27 10.42 1.34
C VAL A 157 -2.87 10.63 2.73
N VAL A 158 -2.09 11.12 3.70
CA VAL A 158 -2.60 11.44 5.05
C VAL A 158 -3.67 12.52 5.00
N GLN A 159 -3.45 13.58 4.22
CA GLN A 159 -4.41 14.66 4.00
C GLN A 159 -5.73 14.12 3.42
N ALA A 160 -5.67 13.27 2.40
CA ALA A 160 -6.84 12.67 1.77
C ALA A 160 -7.60 11.71 2.71
N LEU A 161 -6.88 10.92 3.50
CA LEU A 161 -7.47 9.90 4.36
C LEU A 161 -7.96 10.45 5.72
N GLN A 162 -7.67 11.72 6.03
CA GLN A 162 -8.12 12.46 7.22
C GLN A 162 -7.94 11.70 8.55
N ARG A 163 -6.95 10.81 8.63
CA ARG A 163 -6.58 10.10 9.85
C ARG A 163 -5.35 10.74 10.48
N GLN A 164 -5.47 11.08 11.76
CA GLN A 164 -4.35 11.39 12.63
C GLN A 164 -3.44 10.15 12.69
N VAL A 165 -2.41 10.13 11.85
CA VAL A 165 -1.30 9.19 12.01
C VAL A 165 -0.59 9.56 13.31
N PRO A 166 -0.25 8.61 14.22
CA PRO A 166 0.64 8.93 15.31
C PRO A 166 1.95 9.42 14.70
N GLU A 167 2.31 10.68 14.96
CA GLU A 167 3.60 11.26 14.53
C GLU A 167 4.73 10.28 14.85
N GLN A 168 5.46 9.85 13.82
CA GLN A 168 6.77 9.30 14.05
C GLN A 168 7.62 10.42 14.63
N HIS A 169 7.93 10.32 15.93
CA HIS A 169 8.87 11.23 16.56
C HIS A 169 10.20 11.11 15.84
N SER A 170 10.53 12.14 15.06
CA SER A 170 11.85 12.37 14.50
C SER A 170 12.90 12.23 15.60
N ARG A 171 13.68 11.16 15.56
CA ARG A 171 15.02 11.12 16.15
C ARG A 171 16.01 11.04 15.02
N THR A 172 16.48 12.20 14.61
CA THR A 172 17.73 12.35 13.88
C THR A 172 18.87 11.90 14.80
N SER A 173 19.32 10.67 14.59
CA SER A 173 20.68 10.28 14.99
C SER A 173 21.38 9.73 13.77
N HIS A 174 22.47 10.39 13.42
CA HIS A 174 23.49 10.04 12.44
C HIS A 174 23.63 8.51 12.26
N LEU A 175 22.99 7.92 11.24
CA LEU A 175 22.99 6.48 11.00
C LEU A 175 23.39 6.18 9.56
N ASP A 176 24.24 5.17 9.47
CA ASP A 176 24.98 4.63 8.33
C ASP A 176 24.28 4.71 6.96
N GLN A 177 24.96 5.26 5.97
CA GLN A 177 24.42 5.53 4.62
C GLN A 177 23.94 4.27 3.87
N ARG A 178 24.26 3.06 4.35
CA ARG A 178 23.76 1.79 3.81
C ARG A 178 22.37 1.37 4.32
N SER A 179 21.86 2.00 5.38
CA SER A 179 20.63 1.58 6.06
C SER A 179 19.39 2.40 5.66
N MET A 180 19.49 3.32 4.68
CA MET A 180 18.42 4.26 4.29
C MET A 180 17.61 3.86 3.06
N GLN A 181 17.77 2.64 2.55
CA GLN A 181 17.26 2.26 1.24
C GLN A 181 15.91 1.52 1.27
N LYS A 182 15.50 1.06 2.46
CA LYS A 182 14.20 0.45 2.77
C LYS A 182 13.80 0.90 4.17
N ASN A 183 12.52 1.18 4.40
CA ASN A 183 12.00 1.26 5.76
C ASN A 183 11.39 -0.10 6.13
N PRO A 184 12.13 -1.01 6.80
CA PRO A 184 11.54 -2.25 7.26
C PRO A 184 10.46 -1.92 8.28
N VAL A 185 9.25 -2.49 8.12
CA VAL A 185 8.30 -2.57 9.22
C VAL A 185 8.92 -3.50 10.27
N LEU A 186 9.74 -2.92 11.15
CA LEU A 186 10.46 -3.66 12.16
C LEU A 186 9.50 -4.01 13.29
N HIS A 187 9.48 -5.29 13.60
CA HIS A 187 8.94 -5.94 14.79
C HIS A 187 9.17 -5.14 16.10
N ASP A 188 10.21 -4.30 16.14
CA ASP A 188 10.56 -3.40 17.24
C ASP A 188 9.55 -2.26 17.50
N GLN A 189 8.72 -1.90 16.51
CA GLN A 189 7.67 -0.88 16.68
C GLN A 189 6.38 -1.43 17.29
N MET A 190 6.25 -2.76 17.40
CA MET A 190 5.05 -3.45 17.91
C MET A 190 4.70 -3.05 19.34
N HIS A 191 5.70 -2.81 20.20
CA HIS A 191 5.49 -2.42 21.61
C HIS A 191 4.96 -1.00 21.79
N ALA A 192 5.10 -0.13 20.78
CA ALA A 192 4.64 1.25 20.81
C ALA A 192 3.19 1.41 20.28
N LEU A 193 2.60 0.32 19.76
CA LEU A 193 1.27 0.35 19.16
C LEU A 193 0.14 0.35 20.21
N PRO A 194 -1.03 0.95 19.88
CA PRO A 194 -2.23 0.80 20.68
C PRO A 194 -2.55 -0.68 20.90
N LYS A 195 -3.03 -1.02 22.12
CA LYS A 195 -3.38 -2.41 22.48
C LYS A 195 -4.44 -3.03 21.56
N SER A 196 -5.28 -2.22 20.89
CA SER A 196 -6.28 -2.68 19.90
C SER A 196 -5.63 -3.18 18.61
N THR A 197 -4.57 -2.50 18.14
CA THR A 197 -3.76 -2.92 16.98
C THR A 197 -2.99 -4.20 17.27
N GLN A 198 -2.41 -4.32 18.47
CA GLN A 198 -1.80 -5.57 18.95
C GLN A 198 -2.83 -6.71 19.02
N ALA A 199 -4.09 -6.42 19.37
CA ALA A 199 -5.15 -7.43 19.41
C ALA A 199 -5.54 -7.94 18.00
N CYS A 200 -5.48 -7.11 16.96
CA CYS A 200 -5.69 -7.55 15.58
C CYS A 200 -4.57 -8.47 15.09
N TYR A 201 -3.31 -8.13 15.38
CA TYR A 201 -2.15 -8.98 15.12
C TYR A 201 -2.28 -10.35 15.83
N ASN A 202 -2.62 -10.34 17.11
CA ASN A 202 -2.78 -11.56 17.91
C ASN A 202 -3.99 -12.42 17.48
N LYS A 203 -5.10 -11.80 17.04
CA LYS A 203 -6.28 -12.53 16.52
C LYS A 203 -6.01 -13.23 15.19
N LEU A 204 -5.12 -12.70 14.36
CA LEU A 204 -4.76 -13.30 13.07
C LEU A 204 -3.71 -14.41 13.23
N ASN A 205 -2.79 -14.29 14.19
CA ASN A 205 -1.76 -15.30 14.46
C ASN A 205 -2.27 -16.48 15.33
N LEU A 206 -3.42 -16.35 16.00
CA LEU A 206 -4.06 -17.46 16.71
C LEU A 206 -4.75 -18.49 15.80
N LYS A 207 -4.90 -18.20 14.50
CA LYS A 207 -5.41 -19.20 13.54
C LYS A 207 -4.32 -20.06 12.89
N SER A 208 -3.06 -19.65 12.90
CA SER A 208 -1.93 -20.46 12.38
C SER A 208 -1.24 -21.32 13.46
N ILE A 209 -1.51 -21.08 14.75
CA ILE A 209 -0.88 -21.84 15.86
C ILE A 209 -1.81 -22.96 16.41
N LEU A 210 -3.08 -23.02 15.98
CA LEU A 210 -4.02 -24.06 16.42
C LEU A 210 -4.31 -25.16 15.38
N GLU A 211 -3.67 -25.11 14.20
CA GLU A 211 -3.75 -26.17 13.18
C GLU A 211 -2.38 -26.43 12.52
N SER A 212 -1.37 -26.80 13.31
CA SER A 212 -0.16 -27.55 12.89
C SER A 212 0.56 -28.14 14.09
#